data_AF-A0A401GDV2-F1
#
_entry.id   AF-A0A401GDV2-F1
#
_cell.length_a   1.000
_cell.length_b   1.000
_cell.length_c   1.000
_cell.angle_alpha   90.00
_cell.angle_beta   90.00
_cell.angle_gamma   90.00
#
_symmetry.space_group_name_H-M   'P 1'
#
loop_
_entity.id
_entity.type
_entity.pdbx_description
1 polymer ?
#
loop_
_entity_poly.entity_id
_entity_poly.type
_entity_poly.pdbx_seq_one_letter_code
_entity_poly.pdbx_strand_id
1 'polypeptide(L)'
;MSTKEMGPGSRCDLLDDIFGDYNWRKVCNQGGLVQEWTKIVEAWEADPKNAPNRLTVTQPTISQAAVHLQLAEEDAELLKRGLRMNIHHEVSPSMMIMAGLELQEQQHHLRTDIAAMTQHATDLQRVKIIEWRNALQQKIDNWMETQQLYMPGVVGLWTEDIAERGAEQEVAVQDMKLYLPSEVVGIVLVGQISCDDQLSIYEFHLRVAQAFNVLNDMCCHLRLWSQMYKLKDRFVQGQHHNTRAKTTIAGVQEKIDADVVRYRHACTSVVHLSLLLVGHCMVPPDLRVLEDKDIREMIEGEEGDTEGWRSLSWI
;
A
#
# COMPACT_ATOMS: atom_id res chain seq x y z
N MET A 1 -33.41 -15.48 -23.59
CA MET A 1 -34.10 -16.76 -23.35
C MET A 1 -35.60 -16.47 -23.42
N SER A 2 -36.31 -16.97 -24.45
CA SER A 2 -37.74 -16.67 -24.66
C SER A 2 -38.57 -17.64 -23.83
N THR A 3 -39.25 -17.15 -22.80
CA THR A 3 -40.14 -17.96 -21.96
C THR A 3 -41.50 -18.08 -22.62
N LYS A 4 -41.66 -19.09 -23.47
CA LYS A 4 -42.99 -19.57 -23.88
C LYS A 4 -43.71 -20.08 -22.63
N GLU A 5 -45.01 -19.80 -22.47
CA GLU A 5 -45.77 -20.32 -21.33
C GLU A 5 -45.66 -21.85 -21.29
N MET A 6 -45.08 -22.37 -20.21
CA MET A 6 -44.90 -23.80 -19.99
C MET A 6 -45.71 -24.23 -18.77
N GLY A 7 -46.16 -25.48 -18.78
CA GLY A 7 -46.84 -26.07 -17.63
C GLY A 7 -45.94 -26.10 -16.38
N PRO A 8 -46.51 -26.12 -15.16
CA PRO A 8 -45.75 -26.00 -13.91
C PRO A 8 -44.62 -27.00 -13.73
N GLY A 9 -44.77 -28.25 -14.23
CA GLY A 9 -43.72 -29.28 -14.18
C GLY A 9 -42.64 -29.07 -15.23
N SER A 10 -43.02 -28.79 -16.48
CA SER A 10 -42.09 -28.64 -17.60
C SER A 10 -41.12 -27.46 -17.45
N ARG A 11 -41.49 -26.45 -16.65
CA ARG A 11 -40.59 -25.35 -16.31
C ARG A 11 -39.50 -25.77 -15.32
N CYS A 12 -39.84 -26.59 -14.32
CA CYS A 12 -38.87 -27.11 -13.37
C CYS A 12 -37.87 -28.04 -14.06
N ASP A 13 -38.37 -28.97 -14.88
CA ASP A 13 -37.52 -29.92 -15.61
C ASP A 13 -36.53 -29.21 -16.55
N LEU A 14 -36.98 -28.18 -17.27
CA LEU A 14 -36.09 -27.39 -18.13
C LEU A 14 -35.01 -26.64 -17.34
N LEU A 15 -35.36 -26.09 -16.18
CA LEU A 15 -34.38 -25.38 -15.34
C LEU A 15 -33.35 -26.35 -14.76
N ASP A 16 -33.78 -27.53 -14.30
CA ASP A 16 -32.88 -28.57 -13.80
C ASP A 16 -31.94 -29.08 -14.89
N ASP A 17 -32.42 -29.27 -16.13
CA ASP A 17 -31.58 -29.65 -17.27
C ASP A 17 -30.54 -28.57 -17.61
N ILE A 18 -30.94 -27.30 -17.62
CA ILE A 18 -30.05 -26.16 -17.90
C ILE A 18 -28.99 -26.02 -16.80
N PHE A 19 -29.39 -26.10 -15.53
CA PHE A 19 -28.46 -26.03 -14.40
C PHE A 19 -27.56 -27.27 -14.33
N GLY A 20 -28.08 -28.44 -14.71
CA GLY A 20 -27.33 -29.70 -14.83
C GLY A 20 -26.22 -29.61 -15.86
N ASP A 21 -26.52 -29.16 -17.09
CA ASP A 21 -25.52 -28.97 -18.15
C ASP A 21 -24.48 -27.90 -17.79
N TYR A 22 -24.92 -26.79 -17.19
CA TYR A 22 -24.01 -25.74 -16.72
C TYR A 22 -23.03 -26.25 -15.64
N ASN A 23 -23.53 -26.98 -14.65
CA ASN A 23 -22.70 -27.59 -13.61
C ASN A 23 -21.76 -28.65 -14.19
N TRP A 24 -22.23 -29.48 -15.13
CA TRP A 24 -21.42 -30.46 -15.82
C TRP A 24 -20.24 -29.83 -16.56
N ARG A 25 -20.48 -28.76 -17.32
CA ARG A 25 -19.40 -28.03 -18.02
C ARG A 25 -18.40 -27.42 -17.05
N LYS A 26 -18.86 -26.87 -15.93
CA LYS A 26 -17.99 -26.32 -14.87
C LYS A 26 -17.10 -27.40 -14.27
N VAL A 27 -17.65 -28.56 -13.93
CA VAL A 27 -16.90 -29.71 -13.38
C VAL A 27 -15.89 -30.25 -14.39
N CYS A 28 -16.28 -30.38 -15.66
CA CYS A 28 -15.37 -30.84 -16.73
C CYS A 28 -14.20 -29.87 -16.95
N ASN A 29 -14.45 -28.56 -16.94
CA ASN A 29 -13.41 -27.54 -17.09
C ASN A 29 -12.51 -27.41 -15.84
N GLN A 30 -12.97 -27.83 -14.67
CA GLN A 30 -12.15 -27.86 -13.45
C GLN A 30 -11.28 -29.12 -13.33
N GLY A 31 -11.56 -30.19 -14.08
CA GLY A 31 -10.85 -31.46 -13.98
C GLY A 31 -9.33 -31.36 -14.18
N GLY A 32 -8.87 -30.52 -15.11
CA GLY A 32 -7.44 -30.28 -15.33
C GLY A 32 -6.75 -29.56 -14.16
N LEU A 33 -7.40 -28.52 -13.62
CA LEU A 33 -6.93 -27.77 -12.46
C LEU A 33 -6.89 -28.65 -11.21
N VAL A 34 -7.89 -29.51 -11.00
CA VAL A 34 -7.95 -30.43 -9.87
C VAL A 34 -6.84 -31.47 -9.96
N GLN A 35 -6.59 -32.06 -11.14
CA GLN A 35 -5.50 -33.03 -11.32
C GLN A 35 -4.12 -32.40 -11.11
N GLU A 36 -3.91 -31.17 -11.57
CA GLU A 36 -2.68 -30.43 -11.31
C GLU A 36 -2.52 -30.20 -9.80
N TRP A 37 -3.58 -29.74 -9.12
CA TRP A 37 -3.61 -29.55 -7.68
C TRP A 37 -3.31 -30.83 -6.90
N THR A 38 -3.95 -31.94 -7.24
CA THR A 38 -3.74 -33.23 -6.57
C THR A 38 -2.28 -33.65 -6.66
N LYS A 39 -1.65 -33.55 -7.84
CA LYS A 39 -0.23 -33.87 -8.01
C LYS A 39 0.69 -33.00 -7.15
N ILE A 40 0.38 -31.72 -7.03
CA ILE A 40 1.17 -30.78 -6.22
C ILE A 40 1.02 -31.09 -4.73
N VAL A 41 -0.20 -31.40 -4.28
CA VAL A 41 -0.46 -31.77 -2.88
C VAL A 41 0.23 -33.10 -2.54
N GLU A 42 0.09 -34.12 -3.39
CA GLU A 42 0.76 -35.41 -3.20
C GLU A 42 2.29 -35.28 -3.18
N ALA A 43 2.86 -34.42 -4.04
CA ALA A 43 4.29 -34.13 -4.04
C ALA A 43 4.75 -33.41 -2.76
N TRP A 44 3.91 -32.53 -2.21
CA TRP A 44 4.18 -31.87 -0.94
C TRP A 44 4.02 -32.79 0.27
N GLU A 45 3.01 -33.67 0.28
CA GLU A 45 2.81 -34.67 1.32
C GLU A 45 3.96 -35.69 1.36
N ALA A 46 4.53 -36.03 0.21
CA ALA A 46 5.68 -36.92 0.10
C ALA A 46 6.97 -36.28 0.64
N ASP A 47 7.26 -35.03 0.31
CA ASP A 47 8.47 -34.32 0.71
C ASP A 47 8.21 -32.87 1.21
N PRO A 48 7.70 -32.70 2.44
CA PRO A 48 7.28 -31.39 2.96
C PRO A 48 8.40 -30.34 3.03
N LYS A 49 9.67 -30.76 3.02
CA LYS A 49 10.84 -29.87 3.12
C LYS A 49 11.33 -29.32 1.77
N ASN A 50 11.12 -30.06 0.69
CA ASN A 50 11.71 -29.75 -0.63
C ASN A 50 10.65 -29.39 -1.68
N ALA A 51 9.41 -29.83 -1.50
CA ALA A 51 8.33 -29.57 -2.44
C ALA A 51 7.68 -28.18 -2.19
N PRO A 52 7.30 -27.46 -3.26
CA PRO A 52 6.67 -26.15 -3.14
C PRO A 52 5.27 -26.28 -2.53
N ASN A 53 5.12 -25.75 -1.32
CA ASN A 53 3.82 -25.68 -0.65
C ASN A 53 2.97 -24.54 -1.25
N ARG A 54 1.97 -24.88 -2.06
CA ARG A 54 1.04 -23.89 -2.65
C ARG A 54 0.01 -23.32 -1.67
N LEU A 55 -0.06 -23.83 -0.43
CA LEU A 55 -0.83 -23.22 0.66
C LEU A 55 -0.06 -22.08 1.33
N THR A 56 1.26 -21.99 1.09
CA THR A 56 2.04 -20.82 1.50
C THR A 56 1.65 -19.67 0.60
N VAL A 57 1.16 -18.58 1.19
CA VAL A 57 0.87 -17.35 0.47
C VAL A 57 2.17 -16.87 -0.18
N THR A 58 2.28 -17.09 -1.50
CA THR A 58 3.42 -16.65 -2.29
C THR A 58 3.16 -15.18 -2.62
N GLN A 59 3.50 -14.28 -1.70
CA GLN A 59 3.40 -12.85 -1.98
C GLN A 59 4.46 -12.53 -3.04
N PRO A 60 4.14 -11.79 -4.13
CA PRO A 60 5.17 -11.27 -5.01
C PRO A 60 5.99 -10.24 -4.21
N THR A 61 7.15 -10.67 -3.71
CA THR A 61 7.95 -9.93 -2.73
C THR A 61 8.76 -8.80 -3.37
N ILE A 62 8.10 -7.80 -3.96
CA ILE A 62 8.74 -6.50 -4.18
C ILE A 62 8.54 -5.70 -2.89
N SER A 63 9.27 -6.06 -1.84
CA SER A 63 9.23 -5.29 -0.59
C SER A 63 10.14 -4.08 -0.70
N GLN A 64 9.74 -2.96 -0.09
CA GLN A 64 10.55 -1.75 -0.02
C GLN A 64 11.96 -2.00 0.53
N ALA A 65 12.10 -2.91 1.52
CA ALA A 65 13.39 -3.32 2.06
C ALA A 65 14.24 -4.12 1.05
N ALA A 66 13.63 -5.02 0.28
CA ALA A 66 14.34 -5.78 -0.75
C ALA A 66 14.83 -4.86 -1.89
N VAL A 67 13.98 -3.91 -2.32
CA VAL A 67 14.38 -2.92 -3.34
C VAL A 67 15.50 -2.02 -2.82
N HIS A 68 15.43 -1.57 -1.57
CA HIS A 68 16.51 -0.77 -1.00
C HIS A 68 17.82 -1.54 -0.86
N LEU A 69 17.76 -2.83 -0.49
CA LEU A 69 18.94 -3.69 -0.49
C LEU A 69 19.57 -3.77 -1.88
N GLN A 70 18.76 -4.00 -2.91
CA GLN A 70 19.24 -4.04 -4.29
C GLN A 70 19.89 -2.72 -4.71
N LEU A 71 19.24 -1.58 -4.43
CA LEU A 71 19.80 -0.26 -4.73
C LEU A 71 21.11 -0.01 -3.97
N ALA A 72 21.21 -0.42 -2.70
CA ALA A 72 22.42 -0.29 -1.91
C ALA A 72 23.57 -1.18 -2.41
N GLU A 73 23.27 -2.39 -2.89
CA GLU A 73 24.24 -3.28 -3.53
C GLU A 73 24.76 -2.68 -4.85
N GLU A 74 23.87 -2.15 -5.69
CA GLU A 74 24.22 -1.43 -6.92
C GLU A 74 25.12 -0.22 -6.62
N ASP A 75 24.77 0.59 -5.62
CA ASP A 75 25.57 1.73 -5.17
C ASP A 75 26.98 1.29 -4.73
N ALA A 76 27.07 0.20 -3.95
CA ALA A 76 28.34 -0.34 -3.48
C ALA A 76 29.21 -0.87 -4.63
N GLU A 77 28.61 -1.46 -5.67
CA GLU A 77 29.33 -1.87 -6.87
C GLU A 77 29.86 -0.68 -7.67
N LEU A 78 29.04 0.37 -7.86
CA LEU A 78 29.46 1.57 -8.57
C LEU A 78 30.60 2.30 -7.85
N LEU A 79 30.57 2.33 -6.51
CA LEU A 79 31.66 2.84 -5.68
C LEU A 79 32.94 2.02 -5.86
N LYS A 80 32.86 0.68 -5.85
CA LYS A 80 34.02 -0.20 -6.10
C LYS A 80 34.63 0.02 -7.48
N ARG A 81 33.80 0.27 -8.49
CA ARG A 81 34.21 0.55 -9.87
C ARG A 81 34.74 1.98 -10.07
N GLY A 82 34.60 2.85 -9.07
CA GLY A 82 34.99 4.26 -9.16
C GLY A 82 34.11 5.09 -10.10
N LEU A 83 32.93 4.58 -10.46
CA LEU A 83 32.00 5.25 -11.39
C LEU A 83 31.08 6.25 -10.67
N ARG A 84 31.07 6.24 -9.33
CA ARG A 84 30.23 7.12 -8.52
C ARG A 84 31.05 7.85 -7.46
N MET A 85 30.76 9.13 -7.31
CA MET A 85 31.26 9.96 -6.22
C MET A 85 30.05 10.36 -5.37
N ASN A 86 29.95 9.84 -4.16
CA ASN A 86 28.90 10.30 -3.24
C ASN A 86 29.21 11.75 -2.85
N ILE A 87 28.19 12.61 -2.94
CA ILE A 87 28.29 14.02 -2.54
C ILE A 87 28.45 14.10 -1.02
N HIS A 88 27.82 13.16 -0.28
CA HIS A 88 28.00 12.98 1.17
C HIS A 88 28.83 11.73 1.48
N HIS A 89 29.65 11.81 2.53
CA HIS A 89 30.58 10.74 2.92
C HIS A 89 29.88 9.53 3.58
N GLU A 90 28.72 9.72 4.19
CA GLU A 90 28.00 8.66 4.93
C GLU A 90 26.66 8.26 4.32
N VAL A 91 26.06 9.09 3.46
CA VAL A 91 24.68 8.89 3.00
C VAL A 91 24.65 8.72 1.49
N SER A 92 24.22 7.54 1.02
CA SER A 92 23.99 7.27 -0.40
C SER A 92 22.68 7.94 -0.89
N PRO A 93 22.53 8.27 -2.19
CA PRO A 93 21.27 8.77 -2.73
C PRO A 93 20.05 7.86 -2.44
N SER A 94 20.22 6.54 -2.51
CA SER A 94 19.16 5.57 -2.19
C SER A 94 18.72 5.65 -0.72
N MET A 95 19.69 5.78 0.18
CA MET A 95 19.48 5.96 1.62
C MET A 95 18.82 7.30 1.94
N MET A 96 19.18 8.38 1.23
CA MET A 96 18.57 9.70 1.42
C MET A 96 17.07 9.66 1.07
N ILE A 97 16.72 9.04 -0.06
CA ILE A 97 15.32 8.91 -0.47
C ILE A 97 14.55 7.99 0.48
N MET A 98 15.13 6.86 0.87
CA MET A 98 14.50 5.98 1.86
C MET A 98 14.20 6.72 3.16
N ALA A 99 15.18 7.44 3.70
CA ALA A 99 15.00 8.24 4.91
C ALA A 99 13.90 9.29 4.74
N GLY A 100 13.79 9.92 3.58
CA GLY A 100 12.70 10.84 3.26
C GLY A 100 11.32 10.17 3.28
N LEU A 101 11.20 8.96 2.70
CA LEU A 101 9.96 8.17 2.74
C LEU A 101 9.59 7.75 4.17
N GLU A 102 10.57 7.35 4.98
CA GLU A 102 10.34 7.02 6.40
C GLU A 102 9.90 8.22 7.22
N LEU A 103 10.43 9.42 6.92
CA LEU A 103 10.00 10.67 7.55
C LEU A 103 8.54 11.01 7.20
N GLN A 104 8.13 10.82 5.95
CA GLN A 104 6.71 10.98 5.56
C GLN A 104 5.79 10.04 6.35
N GLU A 105 6.19 8.78 6.53
CA GLU A 105 5.42 7.81 7.32
C GLU A 105 5.36 8.23 8.79
N GLN A 106 6.48 8.71 9.37
CA GLN A 106 6.51 9.24 10.74
C GLN A 106 5.61 10.47 10.90
N GLN A 107 5.59 11.39 9.93
CA GLN A 107 4.67 12.53 9.92
C GLN A 107 3.21 12.07 9.86
N HIS A 108 2.89 11.06 9.04
CA HIS A 108 1.53 10.52 8.93
C HIS A 108 1.06 9.85 10.24
N HIS A 109 1.90 9.03 10.87
CA HIS A 109 1.57 8.44 12.15
C HIS A 109 1.37 9.51 13.24
N LEU A 110 2.25 10.51 13.30
CA LEU A 110 2.10 11.62 14.24
C LEU A 110 0.79 12.38 14.01
N ARG A 111 0.40 12.61 12.76
CA ARG A 111 -0.90 13.25 12.42
C ARG A 111 -2.07 12.42 12.93
N THR A 112 -2.02 11.10 12.74
CA THR A 112 -3.05 10.17 13.21
C THR A 112 -3.15 10.17 14.74
N ASP A 113 -2.01 10.12 15.44
CA ASP A 113 -1.98 10.15 16.91
C ASP A 113 -2.47 11.49 17.48
N ILE A 114 -2.15 12.60 16.83
CA ILE A 114 -2.69 13.92 17.19
C ILE A 114 -4.20 13.98 16.98
N ALA A 115 -4.72 13.41 15.88
CA ALA A 115 -6.17 13.37 15.62
C ALA A 115 -6.90 12.46 16.61
N ALA A 116 -6.27 11.37 17.04
CA ALA A 116 -6.79 10.45 18.06
C ALA A 116 -6.76 11.04 19.49
N MET A 117 -5.97 12.10 19.73
CA MET A 117 -5.97 12.80 21.01
C MET A 117 -7.32 13.49 21.25
N THR A 118 -8.12 12.90 22.13
CA THR A 118 -9.34 13.54 22.62
C THR A 118 -9.03 14.67 23.59
N GLN A 119 -10.00 15.55 23.85
CA GLN A 119 -9.90 16.68 24.79
C GLN A 119 -9.46 16.26 26.21
N HIS A 120 -9.63 14.98 26.59
CA HIS A 120 -9.24 14.42 27.90
C HIS A 120 -7.94 13.59 27.87
N ALA A 121 -7.07 13.82 26.90
CA ALA A 121 -5.75 13.18 26.85
C ALA A 121 -4.98 13.35 28.17
N THR A 122 -4.40 12.26 28.66
CA THR A 122 -3.59 12.27 29.88
C THR A 122 -2.29 13.06 29.66
N ASP A 123 -1.79 13.74 30.69
CA ASP A 123 -0.53 14.50 30.59
C ASP A 123 0.63 13.66 30.05
N LEU A 124 0.71 12.38 30.45
CA LEU A 124 1.70 11.43 29.91
C LEU A 124 1.59 11.23 28.40
N GLN A 125 0.37 11.23 27.84
CA GLN A 125 0.19 11.11 26.39
C GLN A 125 0.58 12.40 25.67
N ARG A 126 0.28 13.56 26.27
CA ARG A 126 0.69 14.87 25.73
C ARG A 126 2.21 15.00 25.69
N VAL A 127 2.89 14.60 26.78
CA VAL A 127 4.36 14.59 26.85
C VAL A 127 4.95 13.73 25.73
N LYS A 128 4.43 12.51 25.51
CA LYS A 128 4.90 11.64 24.42
C LYS A 128 4.78 12.27 23.04
N ILE A 129 3.68 12.96 22.75
CA ILE A 129 3.52 13.65 21.46
C ILE A 129 4.50 14.80 21.31
N ILE A 130 4.75 15.56 22.38
CA ILE A 130 5.74 16.66 22.37
C ILE A 130 7.16 16.10 22.14
N GLU A 131 7.55 15.05 22.87
CA GLU A 131 8.84 14.39 22.69
C GLU A 131 8.99 13.85 21.27
N TRP A 132 7.94 13.24 20.73
CA TRP A 132 7.97 12.69 19.38
C TRP A 132 8.03 13.78 18.31
N ARG A 133 7.30 14.89 18.48
CA ARG A 133 7.42 16.09 17.62
C ARG A 133 8.83 16.61 17.60
N ASN A 134 9.46 16.79 18.77
CA ASN A 134 10.82 17.31 18.86
C ASN A 134 11.84 16.37 18.22
N ALA A 135 11.71 15.06 18.45
CA ALA A 135 12.56 14.07 17.82
C ALA A 135 12.39 14.04 16.30
N LEU A 136 11.15 14.17 15.81
CA LEU A 136 10.86 14.22 14.37
C LEU A 136 11.42 15.49 13.73
N GLN A 137 11.28 16.65 14.39
CA GLN A 137 11.85 17.92 13.92
C GLN A 137 13.36 17.80 13.73
N GLN A 138 14.08 17.30 14.73
CA GLN A 138 15.53 17.11 14.64
C GLN A 138 15.93 16.17 13.49
N LYS A 139 15.18 15.09 13.26
CA LYS A 139 15.44 14.19 12.14
C LYS A 139 15.20 14.88 10.79
N ILE A 140 14.13 15.66 10.69
CA ILE A 140 13.82 16.41 9.47
C ILE A 140 14.92 17.44 9.20
N ASP A 141 15.33 18.21 10.20
CA ASP A 141 16.39 19.22 10.05
C ASP A 141 17.71 18.58 9.56
N ASN A 142 18.14 17.48 10.21
CA ASN A 142 19.35 16.74 9.79
C ASN A 142 19.22 16.15 8.37
N TRP A 143 18.02 15.68 8.02
CA TRP A 143 17.76 15.15 6.68
C TRP A 143 17.78 16.26 5.62
N MET A 144 17.24 17.45 5.92
CA MET A 144 17.29 18.61 5.04
C MET A 144 18.73 19.08 4.79
N GLU A 145 19.58 19.05 5.81
CA GLU A 145 21.01 19.36 5.67
C GLU A 145 21.71 18.40 4.69
N THR A 146 21.23 17.16 4.59
CA THR A 146 21.71 16.19 3.61
C THR A 146 21.04 16.40 2.24
N GLN A 147 19.74 16.74 2.22
CA GLN A 147 18.96 16.97 1.01
C GLN A 147 19.51 18.14 0.19
N GLN A 148 19.92 19.25 0.82
CA GLN A 148 20.48 20.41 0.13
C GLN A 148 21.76 20.09 -0.68
N LEU A 149 22.50 19.03 -0.30
CA LEU A 149 23.69 18.59 -1.02
C LEU A 149 23.33 17.88 -2.33
N TYR A 150 22.24 17.10 -2.32
CA TYR A 150 21.75 16.35 -3.48
C TYR A 150 20.79 17.16 -4.35
N MET A 151 20.01 18.08 -3.77
CA MET A 151 18.99 18.89 -4.43
C MET A 151 19.03 20.35 -3.92
N PRO A 152 20.00 21.16 -4.36
CA PRO A 152 20.18 22.52 -3.84
C PRO A 152 19.01 23.46 -4.17
N GLY A 153 18.28 23.23 -5.28
CA GLY A 153 17.13 24.06 -5.66
C GLY A 153 15.95 23.97 -4.69
N VAL A 154 15.90 22.93 -3.86
CA VAL A 154 14.84 22.75 -2.86
C VAL A 154 14.97 23.75 -1.70
N VAL A 155 16.18 24.25 -1.43
CA VAL A 155 16.41 25.29 -0.39
C VAL A 155 15.64 26.58 -0.68
N GLY A 156 15.52 26.94 -1.96
CA GLY A 156 14.71 28.09 -2.38
C GLY A 156 13.24 27.92 -2.02
N LEU A 157 12.68 26.72 -2.24
CA LEU A 157 11.28 26.41 -1.92
C LEU A 157 11.02 26.44 -0.42
N TRP A 158 11.94 25.91 0.39
CA TRP A 158 11.84 26.02 1.84
C TRP A 158 11.84 27.48 2.30
N THR A 159 12.72 28.30 1.73
CA THR A 159 12.85 29.70 2.10
C THR A 159 11.62 30.52 1.69
N GLU A 160 11.07 30.25 0.50
CA GLU A 160 9.80 30.82 0.02
C GLU A 160 8.64 30.39 0.92
N ASP A 161 8.54 29.11 1.25
CA ASP A 161 7.47 28.58 2.11
C ASP A 161 7.54 29.20 3.53
N ILE A 162 8.74 29.41 4.07
CA ILE A 162 8.94 30.11 5.36
C ILE A 162 8.59 31.60 5.23
N ALA A 163 8.98 32.25 4.12
CA ALA A 163 8.75 33.67 3.90
C ALA A 163 7.25 34.01 3.68
N GLU A 164 6.52 33.18 2.93
CA GLU A 164 5.09 33.34 2.66
C GLU A 164 4.24 33.17 3.93
N ARG A 165 4.72 32.38 4.91
CA ARG A 165 3.96 32.03 6.12
C ARG A 165 4.12 33.05 7.25
N GLY A 166 5.15 33.88 7.23
CA GLY A 166 5.44 34.87 8.26
C GLY A 166 5.93 34.26 9.59
N ALA A 167 6.72 35.02 10.35
CA ALA A 167 7.44 34.53 11.53
C ALA A 167 6.57 34.16 12.77
N GLU A 168 5.23 34.28 12.68
CA GLU A 168 4.31 34.11 13.81
C GLU A 168 3.57 32.76 13.83
N GLN A 169 3.66 31.95 12.76
CA GLN A 169 3.06 30.61 12.70
C GLN A 169 4.13 29.53 12.87
N GLU A 170 4.21 28.92 14.06
CA GLU A 170 4.95 27.67 14.26
C GLU A 170 4.35 26.60 13.35
N VAL A 171 5.11 26.17 12.32
CA VAL A 171 4.71 25.06 11.46
C VAL A 171 4.71 23.80 12.29
N ALA A 172 3.57 23.12 12.36
CA ALA A 172 3.52 21.84 13.02
C ALA A 172 4.33 20.81 12.21
N VAL A 173 5.26 20.13 12.88
CA VAL A 173 6.24 19.20 12.28
C VAL A 173 5.60 18.19 11.32
N GLN A 174 4.38 17.74 11.61
CA GLN A 174 3.66 16.78 10.78
C GLN A 174 3.21 17.32 9.41
N ASP A 175 3.12 18.64 9.24
CA ASP A 175 2.64 19.30 8.02
C ASP A 175 3.76 19.97 7.20
N MET A 176 5.01 19.76 7.61
CA MET A 176 6.19 20.25 6.91
C MET A 176 6.41 19.46 5.61
N LYS A 177 6.47 20.14 4.46
CA LYS A 177 6.51 19.51 3.13
C LYS A 177 7.92 19.09 2.73
N LEU A 178 8.29 17.82 2.82
CA LEU A 178 9.67 17.35 2.62
C LEU A 178 10.26 17.60 1.20
N TYR A 179 9.44 17.89 0.19
CA TYR A 179 9.87 18.19 -1.19
C TYR A 179 10.74 17.08 -1.79
N LEU A 180 10.21 15.85 -1.77
CA LEU A 180 10.81 14.73 -2.51
C LEU A 180 10.69 14.93 -4.02
N PRO A 181 11.54 14.28 -4.85
CA PRO A 181 11.49 14.41 -6.31
C PRO A 181 10.08 14.27 -6.90
N SER A 182 9.24 13.35 -6.38
CA SER A 182 7.83 13.17 -6.80
C SER A 182 6.90 14.35 -6.48
N GLU A 183 7.22 15.16 -5.47
CA GLU A 183 6.46 16.33 -5.03
C GLU A 183 6.86 17.61 -5.77
N VAL A 184 8.14 17.70 -6.19
CA VAL A 184 8.64 18.84 -6.95
C VAL A 184 8.55 18.66 -8.47
N VAL A 185 7.98 17.56 -8.97
CA VAL A 185 7.83 17.28 -10.42
C VAL A 185 7.25 18.47 -11.19
N GLY A 186 6.20 19.11 -10.66
CA GLY A 186 5.58 20.27 -11.33
C GLY A 186 6.54 21.46 -11.51
N ILE A 187 7.47 21.65 -10.57
CA ILE A 187 8.44 22.74 -10.55
C ILE A 187 9.67 22.39 -11.41
N VAL A 188 10.08 21.12 -11.38
CA VAL A 188 11.16 20.59 -12.21
C VAL A 188 10.77 20.61 -13.70
N LEU A 189 9.53 20.26 -14.03
CA LEU A 189 9.02 20.31 -15.42
C LEU A 189 8.95 21.75 -15.98
N VAL A 190 8.77 22.75 -15.11
CA VAL A 190 8.82 24.18 -15.47
C VAL A 190 10.27 24.69 -15.61
N GLY A 191 11.26 23.86 -15.28
CA GLY A 191 12.69 24.16 -15.44
C GLY A 191 13.27 25.04 -14.34
N GLN A 192 12.56 25.20 -13.22
CA GLN A 192 12.97 26.08 -12.12
C GLN A 192 13.97 25.39 -11.16
N ILE A 193 13.98 24.06 -11.12
CA ILE A 193 14.88 23.24 -10.30
C ILE A 193 15.46 22.11 -11.16
N SER A 194 16.78 21.85 -11.00
CA SER A 194 17.44 20.68 -11.57
C SER A 194 17.49 19.57 -10.52
N CYS A 195 16.90 18.42 -10.81
CA CYS A 195 17.03 17.19 -10.02
C CYS A 195 17.82 16.16 -10.85
N ASP A 196 18.66 15.37 -10.20
CA ASP A 196 19.34 14.25 -10.86
C ASP A 196 18.33 13.14 -11.21
N ASP A 197 18.38 12.65 -12.45
CA ASP A 197 17.52 11.57 -12.93
C ASP A 197 17.68 10.30 -12.09
N GLN A 198 18.89 10.02 -11.60
CA GLN A 198 19.17 8.85 -10.76
C GLN A 198 18.38 8.87 -9.45
N LEU A 199 18.25 10.06 -8.85
CA LEU A 199 17.51 10.23 -7.60
C LEU A 199 16.03 9.94 -7.79
N SER A 200 15.50 10.41 -8.92
CA SER A 200 14.10 10.18 -9.32
C SER A 200 13.84 8.70 -9.62
N ILE A 201 14.81 7.99 -10.23
CA ILE A 201 14.71 6.54 -10.50
C ILE A 201 14.66 5.76 -9.18
N TYR A 202 15.51 6.11 -8.21
CA TYR A 202 15.51 5.47 -6.89
C TYR A 202 14.20 5.68 -6.15
N GLU A 203 13.67 6.91 -6.17
CA GLU A 203 12.36 7.17 -5.61
C GLU A 203 11.28 6.36 -6.33
N PHE A 204 11.32 6.27 -7.67
CA PHE A 204 10.35 5.52 -8.44
C PHE A 204 10.29 4.05 -8.02
N HIS A 205 11.45 3.37 -7.94
CA HIS A 205 11.51 1.97 -7.50
C HIS A 205 10.99 1.80 -6.06
N LEU A 206 11.36 2.71 -5.15
CA LEU A 206 10.92 2.65 -3.76
C LEU A 206 9.41 2.91 -3.62
N ARG A 207 8.83 3.82 -4.41
CA ARG A 207 7.39 4.11 -4.41
C ARG A 207 6.57 2.96 -4.99
N VAL A 208 7.07 2.29 -6.03
CA VAL A 208 6.46 1.05 -6.54
C VAL A 208 6.44 -0.02 -5.45
N ALA A 209 7.56 -0.25 -4.78
CA ALA A 209 7.65 -1.22 -3.69
C ALA A 209 6.76 -0.84 -2.50
N GLN A 210 6.66 0.45 -2.16
CA GLN A 210 5.75 0.97 -1.15
C GLN A 210 4.30 0.65 -1.51
N ALA A 211 3.89 0.86 -2.76
CA ALA A 211 2.53 0.57 -3.21
C ALA A 211 2.19 -0.92 -3.08
N PHE A 212 3.10 -1.83 -3.42
CA PHE A 212 2.88 -3.28 -3.23
C PHE A 212 2.85 -3.69 -1.75
N ASN A 213 3.72 -3.11 -0.92
CA ASN A 213 3.68 -3.33 0.53
C ASN A 213 2.33 -2.91 1.12
N VAL A 214 1.86 -1.70 0.79
CA VAL A 214 0.58 -1.19 1.28
C VAL A 214 -0.59 -2.03 0.76
N LEU A 215 -0.55 -2.47 -0.50
CA LEU A 215 -1.56 -3.37 -1.05
C LEU A 215 -1.64 -4.68 -0.24
N ASN A 216 -0.49 -5.25 0.11
CA ASN A 216 -0.42 -6.47 0.91
C ASN A 216 -0.93 -6.27 2.35
N ASP A 217 -0.58 -5.14 2.98
CA ASP A 217 -1.08 -4.77 4.30
C ASP A 217 -2.61 -4.62 4.26
N MET A 218 -3.14 -3.98 3.22
CA MET A 218 -4.57 -3.83 3.00
C MET A 218 -5.26 -5.19 2.82
N CYS A 219 -4.71 -6.10 2.01
CA CYS A 219 -5.23 -7.47 1.88
C CYS A 219 -5.26 -8.18 3.25
N CYS A 220 -4.25 -7.98 4.10
CA CYS A 220 -4.20 -8.54 5.44
C CYS A 220 -5.27 -7.93 6.37
N HIS A 221 -5.46 -6.61 6.34
CA HIS A 221 -6.49 -5.93 7.11
C HIS A 221 -7.90 -6.31 6.66
N LEU A 222 -8.16 -6.46 5.36
CA LEU A 222 -9.44 -6.95 4.83
C LEU A 222 -9.74 -8.39 5.27
N ARG A 223 -8.74 -9.28 5.24
CA ARG A 223 -8.87 -10.66 5.75
C ARG A 223 -9.17 -10.67 7.26
N LEU A 224 -8.45 -9.84 8.02
CA LEU A 224 -8.67 -9.69 9.46
C LEU A 224 -10.09 -9.18 9.73
N TRP A 225 -10.52 -8.16 9.00
CA TRP A 225 -11.84 -7.55 9.11
C TRP A 225 -12.96 -8.57 8.89
N SER A 226 -12.95 -9.31 7.77
CA SER A 226 -13.95 -10.36 7.50
C SER A 226 -13.93 -11.47 8.56
N GLN A 227 -12.75 -11.85 9.05
CA GLN A 227 -12.65 -12.84 10.12
C GLN A 227 -13.23 -12.31 11.45
N MET A 228 -13.05 -11.03 11.76
CA MET A 228 -13.63 -10.39 12.94
C MET A 228 -15.17 -10.39 12.89
N TYR A 229 -15.78 -10.15 11.73
CA TYR A 229 -17.24 -10.25 11.58
C TYR A 229 -17.74 -11.67 11.83
N LYS A 230 -17.11 -12.68 11.22
CA LYS A 230 -17.46 -14.09 11.48
C LYS A 230 -17.34 -14.47 12.95
N LEU A 231 -16.28 -14.03 13.62
CA LEU A 231 -16.08 -14.31 15.04
C LEU A 231 -17.13 -13.59 15.90
N LYS A 232 -17.44 -12.34 15.58
CA LYS A 232 -18.48 -11.56 16.26
C LYS A 232 -19.83 -12.24 16.13
N ASP A 233 -20.25 -12.59 14.92
CA ASP A 233 -21.57 -13.18 14.67
C ASP A 233 -21.71 -14.57 15.29
N ARG A 234 -20.62 -15.35 15.34
CA ARG A 234 -20.64 -16.72 15.87
C ARG A 234 -20.49 -16.81 17.39
N PHE A 235 -19.66 -15.97 18.00
CA PHE A 235 -19.22 -16.16 19.37
C PHE A 235 -19.52 -14.98 20.31
N VAL A 236 -19.72 -13.77 19.80
CA VAL A 236 -19.89 -12.60 20.65
C VAL A 236 -21.34 -12.46 21.10
N GLN A 237 -21.58 -12.65 22.40
CA GLN A 237 -22.88 -12.52 23.03
C GLN A 237 -22.89 -11.44 24.11
N GLY A 238 -24.05 -10.80 24.31
CA GLY A 238 -24.26 -9.75 25.31
C GLY A 238 -23.73 -8.37 24.89
N GLN A 239 -24.25 -7.31 25.53
CA GLN A 239 -24.01 -5.92 25.12
C GLN A 239 -22.53 -5.51 25.24
N HIS A 240 -21.87 -5.83 26.35
CA HIS A 240 -20.48 -5.39 26.60
C HIS A 240 -19.49 -5.94 25.55
N HIS A 241 -19.56 -7.25 25.27
CA HIS A 241 -18.68 -7.87 24.28
C HIS A 241 -18.98 -7.38 22.85
N ASN A 242 -20.26 -7.10 22.54
CA ASN A 242 -20.64 -6.51 21.26
C ASN A 242 -20.05 -5.11 21.07
N THR A 243 -20.10 -4.26 22.08
CA THR A 243 -19.50 -2.92 22.01
C THR A 243 -17.99 -3.01 21.80
N ARG A 244 -17.29 -3.87 22.56
CA ARG A 244 -15.84 -4.08 22.40
C ARG A 244 -15.50 -4.59 21.00
N ALA A 245 -16.22 -5.60 20.51
CA ALA A 245 -16.00 -6.16 19.18
C ALA A 245 -16.20 -5.10 18.08
N LYS A 246 -17.25 -4.27 18.19
CA LYS A 246 -17.48 -3.14 17.28
C LYS A 246 -16.35 -2.11 17.31
N THR A 247 -15.82 -1.78 18.50
CA THR A 247 -14.67 -0.88 18.61
C THR A 247 -13.42 -1.45 17.95
N THR A 248 -13.15 -2.75 18.14
CA THR A 248 -12.02 -3.42 17.48
C THR A 248 -12.19 -3.45 15.96
N ILE A 249 -13.40 -3.75 15.47
CA ILE A 249 -13.72 -3.74 14.04
C ILE A 249 -13.55 -2.34 13.45
N ALA A 250 -14.02 -1.30 14.14
CA ALA A 250 -13.84 0.09 13.71
C ALA A 250 -12.36 0.47 13.62
N GLY A 251 -11.52 0.01 14.55
CA GLY A 251 -10.07 0.22 14.46
C GLY A 251 -9.39 -0.52 13.31
N VAL A 252 -9.94 -1.65 12.85
CA VAL A 252 -9.45 -2.31 11.61
C VAL A 252 -9.91 -1.53 10.38
N GLN A 253 -11.14 -0.99 10.37
CA GLN A 253 -11.63 -0.14 9.29
C GLN A 253 -10.76 1.12 9.13
N GLU A 254 -10.43 1.79 10.22
CA GLU A 254 -9.56 2.98 10.20
C GLU A 254 -8.18 2.68 9.57
N LYS A 255 -7.64 1.47 9.82
CA LYS A 255 -6.40 1.03 9.17
C LYS A 255 -6.56 0.79 7.68
N ILE A 256 -7.68 0.18 7.26
CA ILE A 256 -8.00 0.00 5.83
C ILE A 256 -8.08 1.37 5.15
N ASP A 257 -8.79 2.33 5.75
CA ASP A 257 -8.93 3.68 5.21
C ASP A 257 -7.56 4.38 5.11
N ALA A 258 -6.68 4.20 6.11
CA ALA A 258 -5.31 4.69 6.06
C ALA A 258 -4.48 4.03 4.94
N ASP A 259 -4.58 2.70 4.74
CA ASP A 259 -3.92 1.98 3.66
C ASP A 259 -4.35 2.49 2.28
N VAL A 260 -5.65 2.76 2.11
CA VAL A 260 -6.21 3.29 0.86
C VAL A 260 -5.58 4.64 0.51
N VAL A 261 -5.48 5.54 1.50
CA VAL A 261 -4.83 6.84 1.31
C VAL A 261 -3.35 6.68 0.95
N ARG A 262 -2.64 5.80 1.67
CA ARG A 262 -1.20 5.53 1.42
C ARG A 262 -0.98 4.94 0.02
N TYR A 263 -1.81 3.98 -0.41
CA TYR A 263 -1.72 3.35 -1.72
C TYR A 263 -1.97 4.36 -2.84
N ARG A 264 -3.03 5.17 -2.72
CA ARG A 264 -3.36 6.23 -3.67
C ARG A 264 -2.23 7.24 -3.78
N HIS A 265 -1.68 7.69 -2.65
CA HIS A 265 -0.54 8.59 -2.63
C HIS A 265 0.68 7.98 -3.34
N ALA A 266 1.06 6.75 -3.00
CA ALA A 266 2.17 6.07 -3.67
C ALA A 266 1.96 5.95 -5.19
N CYS A 267 0.75 5.60 -5.64
CA CYS A 267 0.41 5.56 -7.06
C CYS A 267 0.53 6.94 -7.73
N THR A 268 0.06 8.01 -7.09
CA THR A 268 0.20 9.37 -7.63
C THR A 268 1.67 9.77 -7.77
N SER A 269 2.52 9.45 -6.78
CA SER A 269 3.95 9.69 -6.84
C SER A 269 4.64 8.90 -7.97
N VAL A 270 4.28 7.62 -8.15
CA VAL A 270 4.78 6.78 -9.26
C VAL A 270 4.41 7.40 -10.61
N VAL A 271 3.17 7.87 -10.77
CA VAL A 271 2.73 8.55 -12.00
C VAL A 271 3.51 9.84 -12.22
N HIS A 272 3.66 10.70 -11.22
CA HIS A 272 4.43 11.94 -11.32
C HIS A 272 5.88 11.68 -11.73
N LEU A 273 6.55 10.70 -11.11
CA LEU A 273 7.91 10.33 -11.44
C LEU A 273 8.02 9.73 -12.86
N SER A 274 7.02 8.97 -13.31
CA SER A 274 6.99 8.44 -14.67
C SER A 274 6.88 9.54 -15.74
N LEU A 275 6.23 10.67 -15.42
CA LEU A 275 6.17 11.83 -16.30
C LEU A 275 7.51 12.57 -16.40
N LEU A 276 8.32 12.53 -15.34
CA LEU A 276 9.65 13.12 -15.31
C LEU A 276 10.67 12.23 -16.06
N LEU A 277 10.55 10.91 -15.91
CA LEU A 277 11.49 9.91 -16.44
C LEU A 277 10.99 9.23 -17.71
N VAL A 278 10.56 10.02 -18.71
CA VAL A 278 9.98 9.50 -19.95
C VAL A 278 10.96 8.54 -20.65
N GLY A 279 10.60 7.25 -20.72
CA GLY A 279 11.37 6.21 -21.41
C GLY A 279 12.32 5.39 -20.52
N HIS A 280 12.55 5.79 -19.27
CA HIS A 280 13.37 5.03 -18.32
C HIS A 280 12.54 4.19 -17.36
N CYS A 281 11.40 4.70 -16.92
CA CYS A 281 10.53 4.05 -15.96
C CYS A 281 9.09 4.01 -16.46
N MET A 282 8.47 2.83 -16.45
CA MET A 282 7.07 2.61 -16.83
C MET A 282 6.28 2.18 -15.60
N VAL A 283 5.08 2.73 -15.41
CA VAL A 283 4.19 2.30 -14.33
C VAL A 283 3.88 0.82 -14.50
N PRO A 284 4.13 -0.02 -13.48
CA PRO A 284 3.82 -1.45 -13.56
C PRO A 284 2.34 -1.69 -13.86
N PRO A 285 1.97 -2.64 -14.76
CA PRO A 285 0.58 -2.91 -15.11
C PRO A 285 -0.25 -3.48 -13.95
N ASP A 286 0.43 -4.04 -12.94
CA ASP A 286 -0.17 -4.59 -11.73
C ASP A 286 -0.58 -3.48 -10.74
N LEU A 287 -0.05 -2.27 -10.88
CA LEU A 287 -0.45 -1.11 -10.08
C LEU A 287 -1.70 -0.47 -10.71
N ARG A 288 -2.87 -0.76 -10.16
CA ARG A 288 -4.15 -0.25 -10.66
C ARG A 288 -4.70 0.85 -9.77
N VAL A 289 -5.53 1.72 -10.35
CA VAL A 289 -6.24 2.72 -9.56
C VAL A 289 -7.23 2.02 -8.63
N LEU A 290 -7.08 2.27 -7.33
CA LEU A 290 -7.94 1.72 -6.28
C LEU A 290 -9.23 2.53 -6.17
N GLU A 291 -10.35 1.96 -6.62
CA GLU A 291 -11.68 2.54 -6.43
C GLU A 291 -12.31 2.09 -5.11
N ASP A 292 -13.21 2.89 -4.53
CA ASP A 292 -13.87 2.53 -3.26
C ASP A 292 -14.68 1.23 -3.36
N LYS A 293 -15.16 0.89 -4.57
CA LYS A 293 -15.88 -0.37 -4.86
C LYS A 293 -15.01 -1.63 -4.77
N ASP A 294 -13.68 -1.47 -4.83
CA ASP A 294 -12.73 -2.58 -4.77
C ASP A 294 -12.42 -2.97 -3.31
N ILE A 295 -12.73 -2.07 -2.35
CA ILE A 295 -12.58 -2.27 -0.92
C ILE A 295 -13.82 -2.99 -0.40
N ARG A 296 -13.83 -4.32 -0.48
CA ARG A 296 -14.97 -5.15 -0.06
C ARG A 296 -14.55 -6.42 0.65
N GLU A 297 -15.48 -6.99 1.41
CA GLU A 297 -15.28 -8.33 1.98
C GLU A 297 -15.05 -9.36 0.88
N MET A 298 -14.23 -10.36 1.19
CA MET A 298 -14.02 -11.53 0.32
C MET A 298 -15.31 -12.35 0.06
N ILE A 299 -16.44 -12.00 0.69
CA ILE A 299 -17.57 -12.92 0.88
C ILE A 299 -18.89 -12.39 0.33
N GLU A 300 -19.06 -11.08 0.17
CA GLU A 300 -20.33 -10.54 -0.32
C GLU A 300 -20.14 -10.04 -1.75
N GLY A 301 -20.82 -10.71 -2.69
CA GLY A 301 -21.13 -10.10 -3.98
C GLY A 301 -22.01 -8.87 -3.78
N GLU A 302 -22.37 -8.18 -4.84
CA GLU A 302 -23.23 -6.99 -4.73
C GLU A 302 -24.57 -7.37 -4.03
N GLU A 303 -25.21 -6.40 -3.36
CA GLU A 303 -26.55 -6.62 -2.78
C GLU A 303 -27.53 -7.09 -3.88
N GLY A 304 -27.76 -8.41 -3.94
CA GLY A 304 -28.57 -9.06 -4.99
C GLY A 304 -27.89 -10.24 -5.69
N ASP A 305 -26.59 -10.48 -5.50
CA ASP A 305 -25.88 -11.58 -6.13
C ASP A 305 -26.19 -12.93 -5.46
N THR A 306 -26.71 -13.87 -6.27
CA THR A 306 -26.78 -15.28 -5.88
C THR A 306 -25.38 -15.89 -5.79
N GLU A 307 -25.18 -16.95 -5.00
CA GLU A 307 -23.85 -17.54 -4.71
C GLU A 307 -22.97 -17.84 -5.94
N GLY A 308 -23.57 -17.96 -7.13
CA GLY A 308 -22.88 -18.19 -8.40
C GLY A 308 -22.33 -16.96 -9.13
N TRP A 309 -22.69 -15.74 -8.74
CA TRP A 309 -22.32 -14.48 -9.44
C TRP A 309 -21.29 -13.62 -8.69
N ARG A 310 -20.75 -14.13 -7.57
CA ARG A 310 -19.77 -13.40 -6.76
C ARG A 310 -18.49 -13.12 -7.55
N SER A 311 -18.17 -11.85 -7.74
CA SER A 311 -16.89 -11.42 -8.32
C SER A 311 -15.89 -11.12 -7.20
N LEU A 312 -14.71 -11.73 -7.26
CA LEU A 312 -13.61 -11.39 -6.36
C LEU A 312 -13.08 -9.99 -6.69
N SER A 313 -12.70 -9.23 -5.66
CA SER A 313 -11.89 -8.03 -5.85
C SER A 313 -10.60 -8.40 -6.58
N TRP A 314 -10.03 -7.47 -7.34
CA TRP A 314 -8.72 -7.68 -7.95
C TRP A 314 -7.58 -7.69 -6.92
N ILE A 315 -7.90 -7.33 -5.68
CA ILE A 315 -7.04 -7.22 -4.50
C ILE A 315 -7.26 -8.42 -3.56
#